data_AF-A0A9D6VWI1-F1
#
_entry.id   AF-A0A9D6VWI1-F1
#
_cell.length_a   1.000
_cell.length_b   1.000
_cell.length_c   1.000
_cell.angle_alpha   90.00
_cell.angle_beta   90.00
_cell.angle_gamma   90.00
#
_symmetry.space_group_name_H-M   'P 1'
#
loop_
_entity.id
_entity.type
_entity.pdbx_description
1 polymer ?
#
loop_
_entity_poly.entity_id
_entity_poly.type
_entity_poly.pdbx_seq_one_letter_code
_entity_poly.pdbx_strand_id
1 'polypeptide(L)' 'MTNPWLWSILIGMRHLRRKCPKCGHEQLVPKEKQAETVRCKHCGADVPPKPPRDP' A
#
# COMPACT_ATOMS: atom_id res chain seq x y z
N MET A 1 7.80 13.70 38.46
CA MET A 1 6.94 12.55 38.11
C MET A 1 6.50 12.76 36.66
N THR A 2 7.20 12.15 35.71
CA THR A 2 6.90 12.27 34.27
C THR A 2 5.64 11.47 33.95
N ASN A 3 4.59 12.16 33.49
CA ASN A 3 3.26 11.61 33.23
C ASN A 3 3.30 10.58 32.07
N PRO A 4 2.93 9.30 32.28
CA PRO A 4 3.16 8.21 31.32
C PRO A 4 2.19 8.14 30.11
N TRP A 5 1.46 9.22 29.79
CA TRP A 5 0.33 9.20 28.84
C TRP A 5 0.61 9.79 27.44
N LEU A 6 1.88 10.01 27.06
CA LEU A 6 2.24 10.51 25.73
C LEU A 6 3.31 9.64 25.07
N TRP A 7 2.98 8.37 24.81
CA TRP A 7 3.71 7.57 23.83
C TRP A 7 3.00 7.68 22.48
N SER A 8 3.48 8.61 21.67
CA SER A 8 3.03 8.86 20.31
C SER A 8 3.14 7.60 19.45
N ILE A 9 2.00 7.01 19.09
CA ILE A 9 1.93 5.89 18.15
C ILE A 9 2.10 6.46 16.73
N LEU A 10 3.32 6.71 16.30
CA LEU A 10 3.64 6.99 14.89
C LEU A 10 3.96 5.67 14.18
N ILE A 11 2.96 4.82 13.98
CA ILE A 11 3.08 3.66 13.08
C ILE A 11 3.03 4.20 11.65
N GLY A 12 4.19 4.35 11.04
CA GLY A 12 4.32 4.82 9.65
C GLY A 12 3.72 3.80 8.68
N MET A 13 2.51 4.07 8.20
CA MET A 13 1.90 3.31 7.10
C MET A 13 2.71 3.53 5.81
N ARG A 14 3.55 2.55 5.45
CA ARG A 14 4.29 2.58 4.19
C ARG A 14 3.34 2.23 3.06
N HIS A 15 3.23 3.09 2.05
CA HIS A 15 2.40 2.87 0.88
C HIS A 15 3.26 2.65 -0.38
N LEU A 16 2.80 1.78 -1.27
CA LEU A 16 3.41 1.46 -2.57
C LEU A 16 2.53 2.02 -3.70
N ARG A 17 3.13 2.71 -4.67
CA ARG A 17 2.43 3.14 -5.89
C ARG A 17 2.33 1.98 -6.89
N ARG A 18 1.12 1.67 -7.35
CA ARG A 18 0.84 0.69 -8.42
C ARG A 18 -0.01 1.32 -9.52
N LYS A 19 0.31 0.99 -10.77
CA LYS A 19 -0.45 1.38 -11.95
C LYS A 19 -1.39 0.25 -12.35
N CYS A 20 -2.66 0.56 -12.61
CA CYS A 20 -3.63 -0.40 -13.12
C CYS A 20 -3.30 -0.78 -14.57
N PRO A 21 -3.18 -2.07 -14.91
CA PRO A 21 -2.89 -2.49 -16.28
C PRO A 21 -4.05 -2.28 -17.24
N LYS A 22 -5.30 -2.16 -16.75
CA LYS A 22 -6.48 -1.98 -17.61
C LYS A 22 -6.77 -0.52 -17.96
N CYS A 23 -6.75 0.39 -16.98
CA CYS A 23 -7.11 1.79 -17.18
C CYS A 23 -5.95 2.78 -17.02
N GLY A 24 -4.78 2.32 -16.61
CA GLY A 24 -3.61 3.18 -16.40
C GLY A 24 -3.63 4.03 -15.11
N HIS A 25 -4.71 3.99 -14.31
CA HIS A 25 -4.80 4.73 -13.05
C HIS A 25 -3.71 4.30 -12.05
N GLU A 26 -3.06 5.27 -11.42
CA GLU A 26 -2.09 5.04 -10.35
C GLU A 26 -2.75 5.11 -8.97
N GLN A 27 -2.57 4.08 -8.15
CA GLN A 27 -3.11 4.02 -6.80
C GLN A 27 -2.05 3.67 -5.75
N LEU A 28 -2.25 4.18 -4.54
CA LEU A 28 -1.47 3.82 -3.37
C LEU A 28 -2.06 2.57 -2.72
N VAL A 29 -1.21 1.57 -2.55
CA VAL A 29 -1.52 0.27 -1.93
C VAL A 29 -0.72 0.17 -0.63
N PRO A 30 -1.34 -0.20 0.50
CA PRO A 30 -0.60 -0.45 1.74
C PRO A 30 0.50 -1.48 1.52
N LYS A 31 1.68 -1.30 2.13
CA LYS A 31 2.83 -2.19 1.92
C LYS A 31 2.52 -3.62 2.34
N GLU A 32 1.63 -3.82 3.29
CA GLU A 32 1.15 -5.12 3.76
C GLU A 32 0.55 -5.92 2.60
N LYS A 33 -0.09 -5.24 1.64
CA LYS A 33 -0.69 -5.83 0.44
C LYS A 33 0.26 -5.90 -0.75
N GLN A 34 1.58 -5.72 -0.55
CA GLN A 34 2.57 -5.70 -1.64
C GLN A 34 2.63 -7.01 -2.44
N ALA A 35 2.26 -8.14 -1.84
CA ALA A 35 2.23 -9.47 -2.46
C ALA A 35 0.82 -9.89 -2.91
N GLU A 36 -0.19 -9.07 -2.65
CA GLU A 36 -1.58 -9.37 -2.98
C GLU A 36 -2.04 -8.70 -4.27
N THR A 37 -2.99 -9.34 -4.96
CA THR A 37 -3.80 -8.70 -6.00
C THR A 37 -4.83 -7.80 -5.35
N VAL A 38 -4.91 -6.55 -5.81
CA VAL A 38 -5.84 -5.54 -5.27
C VAL A 38 -6.77 -5.01 -6.35
N ARG A 39 -7.95 -4.52 -5.97
CA ARG A 39 -8.88 -3.91 -6.92
C ARG A 39 -8.46 -2.49 -7.28
N CYS A 40 -8.63 -2.12 -8.54
CA CYS A 40 -8.41 -0.75 -8.99
C CYS A 40 -9.50 0.16 -8.44
N LYS A 41 -9.13 1.26 -7.77
CA LYS A 41 -10.09 2.25 -7.24
C LYS A 41 -10.86 3.01 -8.32
N HIS A 42 -10.38 2.98 -9.57
CA HIS A 42 -10.99 3.71 -10.68
C HIS A 42 -11.90 2.83 -11.55
N CYS A 43 -11.38 1.76 -12.14
CA CYS A 43 -12.16 0.90 -13.05
C CYS A 43 -12.60 -0.43 -12.43
N GLY A 44 -12.26 -0.67 -11.15
CA GLY A 44 -12.54 -1.92 -10.47
C GLY A 44 -11.61 -3.08 -10.83
N ALA A 45 -10.90 -3.09 -11.97
CA ALA A 45 -10.12 -4.25 -12.41
C ALA A 45 -9.05 -4.75 -11.40
N ASP A 46 -8.70 -6.03 -11.50
CA ASP A 46 -7.61 -6.60 -10.69
C ASP A 46 -6.25 -6.03 -11.07
N VAL A 47 -5.50 -5.61 -10.06
CA VAL A 47 -4.14 -5.08 -10.17
C VAL A 47 -3.19 -6.06 -9.49
N PRO A 48 -2.38 -6.80 -10.26
CA PRO A 48 -1.51 -7.83 -9.70
C PRO A 48 -0.42 -7.22 -8.81
N PRO A 49 0.20 -8.04 -7.93
CA PRO A 49 1.40 -7.63 -7.20
C PRO A 49 2.57 -7.38 -8.16
N LYS A 50 3.50 -6.52 -7.74
CA LYS A 50 4.78 -6.41 -8.44
C LYS A 50 5.60 -7.65 -8.11
N PRO A 51 6.37 -8.21 -9.08
CA PRO A 51 7.29 -9.30 -8.77
C PRO A 51 8.23 -8.87 -7.62
N PRO A 52 8.66 -9.81 -6.77
CA PRO A 52 9.72 -9.54 -5.81
C PRO A 52 10.89 -8.93 -6.56
N ARG A 53 11.49 -7.87 -6.00
CA ARG A 53 12.75 -7.38 -6.52
C ARG A 53 13.78 -8.44 -6.13
N ASP A 54 14.34 -9.17 -7.11
CA ASP A 54 15.43 -10.10 -6.86
C ASP A 54 16.56 -9.35 -6.10
N PRO A 55 17.13 -9.96 -5.04
CA PRO A 55 18.18 -9.36 -4.21
C PRO A 55 19.49 -9.15 -4.96
#